data_AF-A0A2V2WGP0-F1
#
_entry.id   AF-A0A2V2WGP0-F1
#
_cell.length_a   1.000
_cell.length_b   1.000
_cell.length_c   1.000
_cell.angle_alpha   90.00
_cell.angle_beta   90.00
_cell.angle_gamma   90.00
#
_symmetry.space_group_name_H-M   'P 1'
#
loop_
_entity.id
_entity.type
_entity.pdbx_description
1 polymer ?
#
loop_
_entity_poly.entity_id
_entity_poly.type
_entity_poly.pdbx_seq_one_letter_code
_entity_poly.pdbx_strand_id
1 'polypeptide(L)'
;MLDLMDFRTMMCNINVPIRLLVLVQNGREAMLSLCLQDLERVYGWSGRLVVSRHPENIGYSAAVNIGLRLAFSLPREEVPFVFVTNSDVMFSPDLLPNLLRDVHEMTRHDAARMDELAAEVANEPSEYSPVLRRGLKVLHSTVNDNRLSTSALLPDRVRYASANEREKTFSKHYGHFCAYCKGSCFTSVILTRLAISTVGYFDENFYPAYVEDVDYSLRLRLLGFQERNVLYGKFVHRGSSNIRFSNKMELPDALWYRRVKSLSANKPYAMMKWDRPRACSGGYKEPYDGMVPADVWVKDEARIQRIRVHGHDEKQGFPKVEYERSLWYSFTTKGR
;
A
#
# COMPACT_ATOMS: atom_id res chain seq x y z
N MET A 1 16.28 6.67 2.86
CA MET A 1 17.08 7.90 2.67
C MET A 1 17.20 8.09 1.17
N LEU A 2 16.44 9.04 0.64
CA LEU A 2 16.27 9.24 -0.79
C LEU A 2 17.48 9.98 -1.35
N ASP A 3 18.10 9.48 -2.42
CA ASP A 3 19.13 10.22 -3.15
C ASP A 3 18.42 11.34 -3.94
N LEU A 4 18.69 12.59 -3.57
CA LEU A 4 18.10 13.77 -4.20
C LEU A 4 18.31 13.78 -5.72
N MET A 5 19.42 13.22 -6.22
CA MET A 5 19.70 13.17 -7.66
C MET A 5 18.84 12.13 -8.38
N ASP A 6 18.59 10.99 -7.74
CA ASP A 6 17.67 9.97 -8.26
C ASP A 6 16.25 10.54 -8.34
N PHE A 7 15.79 11.21 -7.28
CA PHE A 7 14.49 11.87 -7.29
C PHE A 7 14.37 12.92 -8.39
N ARG A 8 15.37 13.79 -8.56
CA ARG A 8 15.38 14.79 -9.64
C ARG A 8 15.33 14.14 -11.02
N THR A 9 16.11 13.09 -11.23
CA THR A 9 16.16 12.37 -12.50
C THR A 9 14.81 11.71 -12.79
N MET A 10 14.22 11.04 -11.80
CA MET A 10 12.90 10.42 -11.90
C MET A 10 11.84 11.48 -12.26
N MET A 11 11.80 12.61 -11.56
CA MET A 11 10.86 13.70 -11.85
C MET A 11 11.04 14.26 -13.27
N CYS A 12 12.27 14.42 -13.74
CA CYS A 12 12.57 14.84 -15.12
C CYS A 12 12.17 13.79 -16.18
N ASN A 13 11.96 12.53 -15.80
CA ASN A 13 11.52 11.47 -16.70
C ASN A 13 9.99 11.33 -16.76
N ILE A 14 9.24 12.01 -15.88
CA ILE A 14 7.79 12.08 -15.98
C ILE A 14 7.42 13.11 -17.05
N ASN A 15 6.98 12.62 -18.20
CA ASN A 15 6.60 13.43 -19.37
C ASN A 15 5.07 13.50 -19.59
N VAL A 16 4.31 13.18 -18.57
CA VAL A 16 2.84 13.25 -18.55
C VAL A 16 2.39 14.25 -17.49
N PRO A 17 1.24 14.91 -17.66
CA PRO A 17 0.73 15.85 -16.66
C PRO A 17 0.48 15.18 -15.30
N ILE A 18 0.96 15.80 -14.23
CA ILE A 18 0.66 15.39 -12.86
C ILE A 18 -0.49 16.26 -12.33
N ARG A 19 -1.63 15.62 -11.99
CA ARG A 19 -2.79 16.32 -11.42
C ARG A 19 -2.56 16.73 -9.97
N LEU A 20 -1.98 15.83 -9.18
CA LEU A 20 -1.66 15.98 -7.77
C LEU A 20 -0.38 15.21 -7.47
N LEU A 21 0.62 15.89 -6.92
CA LEU A 21 1.88 15.31 -6.49
C LEU A 21 1.94 15.24 -4.97
N VAL A 22 2.11 14.04 -4.43
CA VAL A 22 2.30 13.81 -2.99
C VAL A 22 3.72 13.33 -2.75
N LEU A 23 4.47 14.09 -1.97
CA LEU A 23 5.84 13.75 -1.57
C LEU A 23 5.86 13.45 -0.07
N VAL A 24 6.29 12.26 0.31
CA VAL A 24 6.43 11.87 1.72
C VAL A 24 7.90 11.73 2.05
N GLN A 25 8.42 12.67 2.84
CA GLN A 25 9.75 12.55 3.44
C GLN A 25 9.65 11.65 4.68
N ASN A 26 10.21 10.44 4.58
CA ASN A 26 10.17 9.41 5.61
C ASN A 26 11.57 9.19 6.24
N GLY A 27 11.95 10.06 7.18
CA GLY A 27 13.27 10.12 7.81
C GLY A 27 13.92 11.51 7.72
N ARG A 28 15.06 11.69 8.41
CA ARG A 28 15.80 12.96 8.47
C ARG A 28 16.83 13.00 7.35
N GLU A 29 16.65 13.93 6.43
CA GLU A 29 17.65 14.22 5.40
C GLU A 29 17.54 15.72 5.08
N ALA A 30 18.57 16.47 5.45
CA ALA A 30 18.51 17.93 5.49
C ALA A 30 18.43 18.54 4.08
N MET A 31 19.15 17.98 3.12
CA MET A 31 19.18 18.48 1.74
C MET A 31 17.83 18.28 1.04
N LEU A 32 17.19 17.14 1.26
CA LEU A 32 15.85 16.83 0.80
C LEU A 32 14.84 17.77 1.46
N SER A 33 14.95 18.02 2.77
CA SER A 33 14.06 18.97 3.45
C SER A 33 14.14 20.37 2.84
N LEU A 34 15.34 20.87 2.56
CA LEU A 34 15.54 22.15 1.87
C LEU A 34 14.94 22.13 0.45
N CYS A 35 15.22 21.07 -0.32
CA CYS A 35 14.65 20.94 -1.67
C CYS A 35 13.11 20.90 -1.67
N LEU A 36 12.50 20.22 -0.70
CA LEU A 36 11.05 20.17 -0.56
C LEU A 36 10.47 21.53 -0.13
N GLN A 37 11.17 22.29 0.72
CA GLN A 37 10.78 23.65 1.08
C GLN A 37 10.82 24.59 -0.13
N ASP A 38 11.84 24.47 -0.98
CA ASP A 38 11.90 25.21 -2.25
C ASP A 38 10.73 24.85 -3.17
N LEU A 39 10.41 23.56 -3.31
CA LEU A 39 9.27 23.12 -4.12
C LEU A 39 7.93 23.65 -3.61
N GLU A 40 7.70 23.63 -2.29
CA GLU A 40 6.50 24.22 -1.69
C GLU A 40 6.44 25.74 -1.90
N ARG A 41 7.56 26.45 -1.81
CA ARG A 41 7.59 27.89 -2.09
C ARG A 41 7.15 28.21 -3.52
N VAL A 42 7.57 27.40 -4.49
CA VAL A 42 7.30 27.64 -5.92
C VAL A 42 5.91 27.13 -6.34
N TYR A 43 5.49 25.97 -5.82
CA TYR A 43 4.30 25.26 -6.30
C TYR A 43 3.20 25.04 -5.24
N GLY A 44 3.47 25.32 -3.97
CA GLY A 44 2.52 25.05 -2.87
C GLY A 44 1.21 25.81 -2.98
N TRP A 45 1.22 27.00 -3.60
CA TRP A 45 0.02 27.80 -3.85
C TRP A 45 -0.97 27.13 -4.83
N SER A 46 -0.52 26.15 -5.62
CA SER A 46 -1.35 25.52 -6.66
C SER A 46 -2.43 24.56 -6.12
N GLY A 47 -2.32 24.13 -4.85
CA GLY A 47 -3.13 23.05 -4.31
C GLY A 47 -2.87 21.67 -4.94
N ARG A 48 -1.87 21.56 -5.83
CA ARG A 48 -1.51 20.32 -6.55
C ARG A 48 -0.21 19.68 -6.06
N LEU A 49 0.43 20.27 -5.05
CA LEU A 49 1.60 19.72 -4.38
C LEU A 49 1.29 19.57 -2.89
N VAL A 50 1.47 18.35 -2.37
CA VAL A 50 1.38 18.06 -0.94
C VAL A 50 2.71 17.45 -0.50
N VAL A 51 3.33 18.03 0.51
CA VAL A 51 4.54 17.48 1.12
C VAL A 51 4.24 17.09 2.56
N SER A 52 4.42 15.82 2.89
CA SER A 52 4.34 15.31 4.27
C SER A 52 5.73 14.98 4.79
N ARG A 53 6.09 15.51 5.96
CA ARG A 53 7.42 15.31 6.55
C ARG A 53 7.31 14.52 7.84
N HIS A 54 8.04 13.41 7.90
CA HIS A 54 8.12 12.54 9.05
C HIS A 54 9.59 12.40 9.46
N PRO A 55 10.02 13.04 10.57
CA PRO A 55 11.38 12.92 11.07
C PRO A 55 11.74 11.50 11.51
N GLU A 56 10.75 10.70 11.90
CA GLU A 56 10.93 9.28 12.21
C GLU A 56 10.44 8.43 11.04
N ASN A 57 11.02 7.25 10.89
CA ASN A 57 10.58 6.32 9.86
C ASN A 57 9.21 5.73 10.23
N ILE A 58 8.16 6.12 9.51
CA ILE A 58 6.78 5.61 9.68
C ILE A 58 6.51 4.32 8.88
N GLY A 59 7.48 3.85 8.11
CA GLY A 59 7.36 2.70 7.22
C GLY A 59 6.81 3.05 5.83
N TYR A 60 7.06 2.19 4.86
CA TYR A 60 6.63 2.37 3.46
C TYR A 60 5.10 2.32 3.33
N SER A 61 4.44 1.31 3.92
CA SER A 61 2.98 1.19 3.89
C SER A 61 2.29 2.46 4.41
N ALA A 62 2.73 3.01 5.54
CA ALA A 62 2.15 4.22 6.11
C ALA A 62 2.39 5.44 5.20
N ALA A 63 3.58 5.56 4.61
CA ALA A 63 3.90 6.63 3.66
C ALA A 63 3.00 6.57 2.40
N VAL A 64 2.79 5.39 1.83
CA VAL A 64 1.85 5.20 0.70
C VAL A 64 0.42 5.51 1.13
N ASN A 65 0.01 5.05 2.32
CA ASN A 65 -1.34 5.29 2.83
C ASN A 65 -1.67 6.77 3.03
N ILE A 66 -0.69 7.65 3.31
CA ILE A 66 -0.90 9.11 3.33
C ILE A 66 -1.43 9.58 1.97
N GLY A 67 -0.80 9.15 0.87
CA GLY A 67 -1.25 9.46 -0.48
C GLY A 67 -2.61 8.84 -0.81
N LEU A 68 -2.87 7.60 -0.40
CA LEU A 68 -4.15 6.92 -0.63
C LEU A 68 -5.30 7.58 0.13
N ARG A 69 -5.08 8.01 1.38
CA ARG A 69 -6.09 8.74 2.18
C ARG A 69 -6.43 10.08 1.55
N LEU A 70 -5.42 10.82 1.09
CA LEU A 70 -5.64 12.07 0.37
C LEU A 70 -6.42 11.83 -0.92
N ALA A 71 -6.04 10.82 -1.71
CA ALA A 71 -6.78 10.43 -2.90
C ALA A 71 -8.25 10.17 -2.57
N PHE A 72 -8.54 9.46 -1.48
CA PHE A 72 -9.92 9.20 -1.05
C PHE A 72 -10.70 10.42 -0.58
N SER A 73 -10.02 11.41 -0.01
CA SER A 73 -10.68 12.68 0.37
C SER A 73 -11.12 13.51 -0.84
N LEU A 74 -10.63 13.19 -2.04
CA LEU A 74 -10.95 13.87 -3.28
C LEU A 74 -11.96 13.10 -4.14
N PRO A 75 -12.75 13.80 -4.98
CA PRO A 75 -13.64 13.16 -5.94
C PRO A 75 -12.89 12.17 -6.83
N ARG A 76 -13.55 11.05 -7.17
CA ARG A 76 -12.95 10.02 -8.04
C ARG A 76 -12.63 10.56 -9.44
N GLU A 77 -13.35 11.57 -9.89
CA GLU A 77 -13.14 12.25 -11.16
C GLU A 77 -11.82 13.03 -11.16
N GLU A 78 -11.40 13.52 -9.99
CA GLU A 78 -10.10 14.18 -9.82
C GLU A 78 -8.96 13.19 -9.64
N VAL A 79 -9.22 12.06 -8.97
CA VAL A 79 -8.24 11.01 -8.69
C VAL A 79 -8.80 9.62 -9.03
N PRO A 80 -8.85 9.26 -10.33
CA PRO A 80 -9.39 7.97 -10.80
C PRO A 80 -8.43 6.80 -10.57
N PHE A 81 -7.16 7.09 -10.30
CA PHE A 81 -6.13 6.13 -9.93
C PHE A 81 -5.01 6.84 -9.17
N VAL A 82 -4.16 6.06 -8.50
CA VAL A 82 -2.98 6.57 -7.80
C VAL A 82 -1.75 5.91 -8.39
N PHE A 83 -0.78 6.72 -8.83
CA PHE A 83 0.53 6.23 -9.26
C PHE A 83 1.51 6.28 -8.09
N VAL A 84 1.93 5.10 -7.61
CA VAL A 84 2.92 4.95 -6.54
C VAL A 84 4.25 4.55 -7.19
N THR A 85 5.29 5.35 -6.99
CA THR A 85 6.58 5.12 -7.63
C THR A 85 7.74 5.39 -6.67
N ASN A 86 8.74 4.51 -6.69
CA ASN A 86 9.99 4.73 -5.99
C ASN A 86 10.78 5.87 -6.64
N SER A 87 11.67 6.51 -5.88
CA SER A 87 12.48 7.63 -6.38
C SER A 87 13.66 7.22 -7.25
N ASP A 88 14.04 5.94 -7.27
CA ASP A 88 15.23 5.40 -7.96
C ASP A 88 14.87 4.64 -9.25
N VAL A 89 13.82 5.13 -9.93
CA VAL A 89 13.34 4.58 -11.20
C VAL A 89 13.50 5.59 -12.34
N MET A 90 13.55 5.07 -13.57
CA MET A 90 13.57 5.85 -14.79
C MET A 90 12.60 5.25 -15.81
N PHE A 91 11.89 6.13 -16.51
CA PHE A 91 10.91 5.79 -17.53
C PHE A 91 11.41 6.25 -18.90
N SER A 92 11.22 5.44 -19.94
CA SER A 92 11.33 5.95 -21.30
C SER A 92 10.15 6.87 -21.63
N PRO A 93 10.33 7.85 -22.55
CA PRO A 93 9.27 8.82 -22.89
C PRO A 93 7.98 8.18 -23.42
N ASP A 94 8.04 6.99 -24.01
CA ASP A 94 6.87 6.27 -24.53
C ASP A 94 6.13 5.45 -23.46
N LEU A 95 6.71 5.22 -22.28
CA LEU A 95 6.14 4.32 -21.28
C LEU A 95 4.89 4.91 -20.62
N LEU A 96 5.01 6.07 -19.97
CA LEU A 96 3.90 6.66 -19.19
C LEU A 96 2.72 7.07 -20.07
N PRO A 97 2.89 7.71 -21.24
CA PRO A 97 1.75 8.06 -22.10
C PRO A 97 0.93 6.84 -22.55
N ASN A 98 1.59 5.75 -22.94
CA ASN A 98 0.91 4.51 -23.34
C ASN A 98 0.25 3.83 -22.14
N LEU A 99 0.93 3.81 -20.98
CA LEU A 99 0.38 3.25 -19.74
C LEU A 99 -0.89 3.98 -19.31
N LEU A 100 -0.90 5.31 -19.35
CA LEU A 100 -2.09 6.10 -19.01
C LEU A 100 -3.24 5.87 -19.98
N ARG A 101 -2.97 5.72 -21.29
CA ARG A 101 -4.00 5.34 -22.26
C ARG A 101 -4.65 4.01 -21.90
N ASP A 102 -3.85 2.99 -21.60
CA ASP A 102 -4.35 1.67 -21.20
C ASP A 102 -5.18 1.76 -19.91
N VAL A 103 -4.71 2.50 -18.90
CA VAL A 103 -5.47 2.71 -17.66
C VAL A 103 -6.84 3.32 -17.96
N HIS A 104 -6.89 4.44 -18.67
CA HIS A 104 -8.16 5.11 -18.98
C HIS A 104 -9.12 4.24 -19.80
N GLU A 105 -8.61 3.50 -20.78
CA GLU A 105 -9.45 2.63 -21.62
C GLU A 105 -10.00 1.43 -20.84
N MET A 106 -9.15 0.80 -20.02
CA MET A 106 -9.45 -0.45 -19.34
C MET A 106 -10.23 -0.26 -18.03
N THR A 107 -10.20 0.93 -17.44
CA THR A 107 -10.98 1.27 -16.22
C THR A 107 -12.23 2.10 -16.52
N ARG A 108 -12.62 2.27 -17.79
CA ARG A 108 -13.77 3.13 -18.19
C ARG A 108 -15.11 2.76 -17.54
N HIS A 109 -15.25 1.51 -17.08
CA HIS A 109 -16.46 0.99 -16.44
C HIS A 109 -16.38 0.97 -14.89
N ASP A 110 -15.24 1.33 -14.31
CA ASP A 110 -15.03 1.23 -12.87
C ASP A 110 -15.92 2.21 -12.09
N ALA A 111 -16.21 3.39 -12.64
CA ALA A 111 -17.07 4.38 -11.99
C ALA A 111 -18.49 3.84 -11.73
N ALA A 112 -19.11 3.23 -12.75
CA ALA A 112 -20.43 2.61 -12.62
C ALA A 112 -20.40 1.47 -11.60
N ARG A 113 -19.36 0.64 -11.62
CA ARG A 113 -19.20 -0.44 -10.65
C ARG A 113 -19.06 0.09 -9.22
N MET A 114 -18.33 1.19 -9.03
CA MET A 114 -18.20 1.83 -7.73
C MET A 114 -19.53 2.42 -7.24
N ASP A 115 -20.35 3.01 -8.13
CA ASP A 115 -21.68 3.52 -7.79
C ASP A 115 -22.61 2.40 -7.30
N GLU A 116 -22.61 1.26 -7.98
CA GLU A 116 -23.36 0.07 -7.55
C GLU A 116 -22.93 -0.40 -6.15
N LEU A 117 -21.62 -0.52 -5.91
CA LEU A 117 -21.08 -0.95 -4.63
C LEU A 117 -21.38 0.05 -3.51
N ALA A 118 -21.29 1.35 -3.80
CA ALA A 118 -21.62 2.40 -2.82
C ALA A 118 -23.11 2.35 -2.45
N ALA A 119 -24.00 2.14 -3.42
CA ALA A 119 -25.42 1.96 -3.17
C ALA A 119 -25.71 0.69 -2.36
N GLU A 120 -25.00 -0.41 -2.64
CA GLU A 120 -25.09 -1.66 -1.89
C GLU A 120 -24.65 -1.46 -0.42
N VAL A 121 -23.44 -0.96 -0.20
CA VAL A 121 -22.87 -0.73 1.14
C VAL A 121 -23.70 0.27 1.96
N ALA A 122 -24.29 1.29 1.33
CA ALA A 122 -25.14 2.25 2.04
C ALA A 122 -26.41 1.59 2.64
N ASN A 123 -26.89 0.50 2.03
CA ASN A 123 -28.15 -0.16 2.38
C ASN A 123 -27.97 -1.60 2.89
N GLU A 124 -26.73 -2.06 3.12
CA GLU A 124 -26.50 -3.47 3.44
C GLU A 124 -27.01 -3.85 4.85
N PRO A 125 -27.73 -4.97 4.99
CA PRO A 125 -28.32 -5.38 6.26
C PRO A 125 -27.30 -6.03 7.22
N SER A 126 -26.02 -6.15 6.84
CA SER A 126 -24.93 -6.76 7.64
C SER A 126 -25.17 -8.24 8.01
N GLU A 127 -25.94 -8.97 7.18
CA GLU A 127 -26.42 -10.34 7.45
C GLU A 127 -25.34 -11.42 7.38
N TYR A 128 -24.24 -11.19 6.65
CA TYR A 128 -23.16 -12.16 6.43
C TYR A 128 -22.06 -12.06 7.49
N SER A 129 -22.07 -11.01 8.31
CA SER A 129 -21.04 -10.80 9.33
C SER A 129 -21.19 -11.79 10.52
N PRO A 130 -20.14 -12.58 10.82
CA PRO A 130 -20.18 -13.64 11.83
C PRO A 130 -20.24 -13.12 13.27
N VAL A 131 -19.80 -11.88 13.51
CA VAL A 131 -19.79 -11.23 14.84
C VAL A 131 -21.05 -10.38 15.08
N LEU A 132 -21.79 -10.02 14.02
CA LEU A 132 -22.89 -9.05 14.08
C LEU A 132 -24.30 -9.67 14.05
N ARG A 133 -24.46 -10.91 14.53
CA ARG A 133 -25.77 -11.55 14.82
C ARG A 133 -26.65 -10.77 15.86
N ARG A 134 -26.28 -9.52 16.21
CA ARG A 134 -26.94 -8.64 17.19
C ARG A 134 -27.21 -7.22 16.67
N GLY A 135 -27.43 -7.04 15.35
CA GLY A 135 -27.98 -5.78 14.81
C GLY A 135 -27.02 -4.59 14.72
N LEU A 136 -25.71 -4.84 14.71
CA LEU A 136 -24.69 -3.81 14.48
C LEU A 136 -24.26 -3.82 13.01
N LYS A 137 -24.03 -2.63 12.42
CA LYS A 137 -23.57 -2.49 11.04
C LYS A 137 -22.11 -2.91 10.87
N VAL A 138 -21.80 -3.46 9.69
CA VAL A 138 -20.43 -3.77 9.25
C VAL A 138 -19.56 -2.51 9.28
N LEU A 139 -18.31 -2.66 9.74
CA LEU A 139 -17.36 -1.57 9.88
C LEU A 139 -16.66 -1.28 8.56
N HIS A 140 -16.88 -0.08 8.02
CA HIS A 140 -16.17 0.46 6.87
C HIS A 140 -15.24 1.59 7.31
N SER A 141 -13.96 1.48 7.00
CA SER A 141 -12.97 2.46 7.44
C SER A 141 -13.13 3.74 6.65
N THR A 142 -13.10 4.84 7.38
CA THR A 142 -13.06 6.20 6.87
C THR A 142 -11.62 6.63 6.63
N VAL A 143 -11.45 7.79 5.98
CA VAL A 143 -10.13 8.40 5.79
C VAL A 143 -9.38 8.71 7.10
N ASN A 144 -10.10 8.81 8.22
CA ASN A 144 -9.55 9.14 9.55
C ASN A 144 -9.12 7.91 10.36
N ASP A 145 -9.50 6.70 9.94
CA ASP A 145 -9.21 5.48 10.70
C ASP A 145 -7.76 5.03 10.49
N ASN A 146 -6.94 5.14 11.53
CA ASN A 146 -5.50 4.84 11.49
C ASN A 146 -5.12 3.55 12.23
N ARG A 147 -6.06 2.89 12.91
CA ARG A 147 -5.84 1.65 13.69
C ARG A 147 -6.47 0.41 13.07
N LEU A 148 -7.58 0.57 12.38
CA LEU A 148 -8.27 -0.49 11.67
C LEU A 148 -8.34 -0.06 10.20
N SER A 149 -8.04 -0.99 9.32
CA SER A 149 -8.33 -0.85 7.89
C SER A 149 -9.34 -1.90 7.50
N THR A 150 -10.43 -1.44 6.91
CA THR A 150 -11.46 -2.19 6.20
C THR A 150 -11.83 -1.37 4.96
N SER A 151 -12.27 -2.03 3.91
CA SER A 151 -12.59 -1.36 2.64
C SER A 151 -13.85 -0.51 2.72
N ALA A 152 -13.80 0.67 2.12
CA ALA A 152 -14.93 1.58 2.03
C ALA A 152 -16.08 1.01 1.20
N LEU A 153 -15.79 0.27 0.13
CA LEU A 153 -16.77 -0.21 -0.85
C LEU A 153 -16.81 -1.73 -1.01
N LEU A 154 -16.23 -2.51 -0.10
CA LEU A 154 -16.37 -3.97 -0.13
C LEU A 154 -17.64 -4.38 0.62
N PRO A 155 -18.70 -4.87 -0.06
CA PRO A 155 -19.94 -5.23 0.60
C PRO A 155 -19.76 -6.47 1.48
N ASP A 156 -20.58 -6.57 2.51
CA ASP A 156 -20.60 -7.68 3.47
C ASP A 156 -20.67 -9.05 2.79
N ARG A 157 -21.56 -9.19 1.79
CA ARG A 157 -21.72 -10.44 1.04
C ARG A 157 -20.43 -10.86 0.34
N VAL A 158 -19.64 -9.92 -0.16
CA VAL A 158 -18.37 -10.22 -0.84
C VAL A 158 -17.29 -10.50 0.20
N ARG A 159 -17.24 -9.70 1.27
CA ARG A 159 -16.26 -9.84 2.35
C ARG A 159 -16.25 -11.26 2.92
N TYR A 160 -17.42 -11.84 3.15
CA TYR A 160 -17.58 -13.16 3.75
C TYR A 160 -17.95 -14.28 2.77
N ALA A 161 -17.99 -13.99 1.46
CA ALA A 161 -18.19 -15.01 0.42
C ALA A 161 -17.07 -16.05 0.39
N SER A 162 -17.36 -17.21 -0.21
CA SER A 162 -16.35 -18.24 -0.46
C SER A 162 -15.24 -17.71 -1.37
N ALA A 163 -14.04 -18.31 -1.29
CA ALA A 163 -12.91 -17.95 -2.15
C ALA A 163 -13.29 -17.92 -3.65
N ASN A 164 -14.04 -18.93 -4.11
CA ASN A 164 -14.48 -19.06 -5.51
C ASN A 164 -15.42 -17.93 -5.96
N GLU A 165 -16.26 -17.42 -5.07
CA GLU A 165 -17.16 -16.30 -5.37
C GLU A 165 -16.39 -14.97 -5.37
N ARG A 166 -15.48 -14.78 -4.40
CA ARG A 166 -14.64 -13.59 -4.34
C ARG A 166 -13.74 -13.46 -5.56
N GLU A 167 -13.11 -14.54 -6.01
CA GLU A 167 -12.26 -14.55 -7.21
C GLU A 167 -13.01 -14.14 -8.50
N LYS A 168 -14.34 -14.32 -8.54
CA LYS A 168 -15.16 -13.90 -9.68
C LYS A 168 -15.60 -12.44 -9.59
N THR A 169 -15.59 -11.85 -8.39
CA THR A 169 -16.25 -10.57 -8.11
C THR A 169 -15.68 -9.41 -8.93
N PHE A 170 -14.35 -9.30 -9.03
CA PHE A 170 -13.68 -8.27 -9.82
C PHE A 170 -12.89 -8.83 -11.01
N SER A 171 -13.23 -10.05 -11.46
CA SER A 171 -12.56 -10.76 -12.57
C SER A 171 -12.50 -10.01 -13.90
N LYS A 172 -13.37 -9.01 -14.10
CA LYS A 172 -13.41 -8.16 -15.30
C LYS A 172 -12.75 -6.79 -15.11
N HIS A 173 -12.24 -6.51 -13.92
CA HIS A 173 -11.65 -5.21 -13.56
C HIS A 173 -10.15 -5.36 -13.31
N TYR A 174 -9.40 -4.33 -13.67
CA TYR A 174 -7.98 -4.26 -13.38
C TYR A 174 -7.77 -3.62 -12.02
N GLY A 175 -7.02 -4.30 -11.16
CA GLY A 175 -6.71 -3.77 -9.85
C GLY A 175 -5.47 -2.87 -9.86
N HIS A 176 -4.52 -3.23 -10.72
CA HIS A 176 -3.28 -2.49 -10.85
C HIS A 176 -2.60 -2.69 -12.21
N PHE A 177 -1.79 -1.71 -12.57
CA PHE A 177 -0.98 -1.68 -13.78
C PHE A 177 0.48 -1.45 -13.42
N CYS A 178 1.38 -2.21 -14.04
CA CYS A 178 2.80 -2.16 -13.76
C CYS A 178 3.63 -2.08 -15.04
N ALA A 179 4.65 -1.23 -15.01
CA ALA A 179 5.75 -1.30 -15.95
C ALA A 179 6.52 -2.61 -15.70
N TYR A 180 6.59 -3.48 -16.70
CA TYR A 180 7.19 -4.80 -16.51
C TYR A 180 8.64 -4.69 -16.05
N CYS A 181 8.89 -5.17 -14.82
CA CYS A 181 10.23 -5.28 -14.26
C CYS A 181 10.36 -6.62 -13.55
N LYS A 182 10.72 -7.70 -14.26
CA LYS A 182 11.20 -8.99 -13.72
C LYS A 182 10.75 -9.34 -12.28
N GLY A 183 9.44 -9.30 -11.98
CA GLY A 183 8.87 -9.62 -10.68
C GLY A 183 8.77 -8.50 -9.61
N SER A 184 8.89 -7.22 -9.97
CA SER A 184 8.86 -6.07 -9.04
C SER A 184 7.80 -5.01 -9.42
N CYS A 185 6.56 -5.48 -9.63
CA CYS A 185 5.40 -4.68 -10.05
C CYS A 185 5.21 -3.41 -9.20
N PHE A 186 5.31 -3.52 -7.87
CA PHE A 186 5.05 -2.42 -6.93
C PHE A 186 6.20 -1.41 -6.75
N THR A 187 7.32 -1.56 -7.46
CA THR A 187 8.33 -0.50 -7.54
C THR A 187 7.76 0.75 -8.24
N SER A 188 6.87 0.56 -9.21
CA SER A 188 6.15 1.63 -9.91
C SER A 188 4.83 1.07 -10.42
N VAL A 189 3.77 1.36 -9.69
CA VAL A 189 2.44 0.77 -9.86
C VAL A 189 1.36 1.84 -9.92
N ILE A 190 0.43 1.68 -10.84
CA ILE A 190 -0.83 2.41 -10.83
C ILE A 190 -1.87 1.52 -10.14
N LEU A 191 -2.44 2.00 -9.05
CA LEU A 191 -3.56 1.38 -8.35
C LEU A 191 -4.86 2.06 -8.79
N THR A 192 -5.86 1.28 -9.21
CA THR A 192 -7.15 1.83 -9.64
C THR A 192 -7.98 2.28 -8.45
N ARG A 193 -8.80 3.32 -8.62
CA ARG A 193 -9.69 3.79 -7.54
C ARG A 193 -10.62 2.69 -7.06
N LEU A 194 -11.13 1.84 -7.96
CA LEU A 194 -11.95 0.68 -7.60
C LEU A 194 -11.20 -0.29 -6.69
N ALA A 195 -9.97 -0.67 -7.04
CA ALA A 195 -9.15 -1.54 -6.21
C ALA A 195 -8.88 -0.97 -4.83
N ILE A 196 -8.43 0.28 -4.73
CA ILE A 196 -8.16 0.89 -3.42
C ILE A 196 -9.45 0.90 -2.59
N SER A 197 -10.60 1.20 -3.20
CA SER A 197 -11.89 1.30 -2.50
C SER A 197 -12.42 -0.04 -1.96
N THR A 198 -12.03 -1.17 -2.58
CA THR A 198 -12.55 -2.51 -2.23
C THR A 198 -11.51 -3.42 -1.59
N VAL A 199 -10.22 -3.15 -1.75
CA VAL A 199 -9.11 -3.88 -1.12
C VAL A 199 -8.62 -3.19 0.16
N GLY A 200 -8.80 -1.87 0.24
CA GLY A 200 -8.38 -1.05 1.37
C GLY A 200 -6.91 -0.62 1.26
N TYR A 201 -6.36 -0.18 2.39
CA TYR A 201 -5.01 0.38 2.46
C TYR A 201 -3.91 -0.70 2.52
N PHE A 202 -2.64 -0.31 2.36
CA PHE A 202 -1.50 -1.18 2.63
C PHE A 202 -1.44 -1.52 4.12
N ASP A 203 -1.15 -2.77 4.46
CA ASP A 203 -1.04 -3.20 5.85
C ASP A 203 0.21 -2.58 6.51
N GLU A 204 -0.02 -1.66 7.45
CA GLU A 204 1.03 -0.91 8.14
C GLU A 204 1.86 -1.77 9.10
N ASN A 205 1.44 -3.00 9.38
CA ASN A 205 2.24 -3.95 10.14
C ASN A 205 3.45 -4.50 9.35
N PHE A 206 3.47 -4.37 8.02
CA PHE A 206 4.69 -4.60 7.24
C PHE A 206 5.62 -3.40 7.40
N TYR A 207 6.40 -3.42 8.48
CA TYR A 207 7.22 -2.29 8.93
C TYR A 207 8.70 -2.72 9.09
N PRO A 208 9.67 -1.89 8.64
CA PRO A 208 9.49 -0.60 7.97
C PRO A 208 9.26 -0.69 6.45
N ALA A 209 9.55 -1.83 5.82
CA ALA A 209 9.31 -2.08 4.39
C ALA A 209 9.49 -3.57 4.07
N TYR A 210 9.14 -3.95 2.84
CA TYR A 210 9.10 -5.29 2.26
C TYR A 210 7.94 -6.17 2.71
N VAL A 211 7.37 -6.89 1.74
CA VAL A 211 6.20 -7.80 1.83
C VAL A 211 4.85 -7.09 1.76
N GLU A 212 4.78 -5.77 1.93
CA GLU A 212 3.55 -5.00 1.76
C GLU A 212 2.99 -5.05 0.34
N ASP A 213 3.86 -5.13 -0.66
CA ASP A 213 3.53 -5.31 -2.07
C ASP A 213 2.92 -6.68 -2.35
N VAL A 214 3.52 -7.72 -1.77
CA VAL A 214 3.04 -9.10 -1.83
C VAL A 214 1.68 -9.20 -1.15
N ASP A 215 1.54 -8.64 0.05
CA ASP A 215 0.28 -8.60 0.78
C ASP A 215 -0.83 -7.93 -0.04
N TYR A 216 -0.58 -6.75 -0.59
CA TYR A 216 -1.57 -6.03 -1.39
C TYR A 216 -1.93 -6.80 -2.67
N SER A 217 -0.94 -7.37 -3.36
CA SER A 217 -1.15 -8.21 -4.56
C SER A 217 -1.97 -9.46 -4.25
N LEU A 218 -1.73 -10.14 -3.12
CA LEU A 218 -2.52 -11.29 -2.68
C LEU A 218 -3.97 -10.90 -2.40
N ARG A 219 -4.20 -9.77 -1.73
CA ARG A 219 -5.56 -9.27 -1.47
C ARG A 219 -6.31 -8.90 -2.75
N LEU A 220 -5.63 -8.29 -3.72
CA LEU A 220 -6.19 -8.03 -5.05
C LEU A 220 -6.65 -9.33 -5.74
N ARG A 221 -5.79 -10.34 -5.74
CA ARG A 221 -6.07 -11.64 -6.37
C ARG A 221 -7.19 -12.39 -5.68
N LEU A 222 -7.27 -12.35 -4.35
CA LEU A 222 -8.37 -12.96 -3.59
C LEU A 222 -9.74 -12.34 -3.92
N LEU A 223 -9.77 -11.08 -4.37
CA LEU A 223 -10.97 -10.40 -4.83
C LEU A 223 -11.19 -10.52 -6.35
N GLY A 224 -10.30 -11.22 -7.06
CA GLY A 224 -10.44 -11.47 -8.50
C GLY A 224 -9.90 -10.39 -9.42
N PHE A 225 -9.22 -9.36 -8.91
CA PHE A 225 -8.69 -8.31 -9.78
C PHE A 225 -7.63 -8.82 -10.74
N GLN A 226 -7.67 -8.32 -11.98
CA GLN A 226 -6.62 -8.56 -12.96
C GLN A 226 -5.39 -7.67 -12.70
N GLU A 227 -4.22 -8.23 -13.01
CA GLU A 227 -2.93 -7.53 -13.03
C GLU A 227 -2.54 -7.23 -14.48
N ARG A 228 -2.26 -5.97 -14.81
CA ARG A 228 -1.77 -5.58 -16.13
C ARG A 228 -0.28 -5.29 -16.10
N ASN A 229 0.52 -6.20 -16.62
CA ASN A 229 1.94 -5.95 -16.89
C ASN A 229 2.11 -5.43 -18.32
N VAL A 230 2.69 -4.23 -18.47
CA VAL A 230 2.93 -3.63 -19.79
C VAL A 230 4.33 -3.94 -20.29
N LEU A 231 4.44 -4.29 -21.58
CA LEU A 231 5.69 -4.71 -22.22
C LEU A 231 6.28 -3.65 -23.17
N TYR A 232 5.68 -2.46 -23.22
CA TYR A 232 6.17 -1.33 -24.01
C TYR A 232 6.96 -0.34 -23.13
N GLY A 233 7.80 0.44 -23.80
CA GLY A 233 8.75 1.33 -23.14
C GLY A 233 9.86 0.59 -22.39
N LYS A 234 10.80 1.36 -21.86
CA LYS A 234 11.87 0.89 -20.98
C LYS A 234 11.61 1.42 -19.58
N PHE A 235 11.73 0.51 -18.62
CA PHE A 235 11.69 0.81 -17.21
C PHE A 235 13.00 0.35 -16.58
N VAL A 236 13.67 1.27 -15.88
CA VAL A 236 14.90 0.97 -15.14
C VAL A 236 14.66 1.23 -13.68
N HIS A 237 14.90 0.22 -12.85
CA HIS A 237 14.94 0.35 -11.40
C HIS A 237 16.39 0.11 -10.96
N ARG A 238 17.04 1.11 -10.37
CA ARG A 238 18.42 0.98 -9.91
C ARG A 238 18.55 -0.09 -8.82
N GLY A 239 17.51 -0.25 -8.02
CA GLY A 239 17.29 -1.37 -7.13
C GLY A 239 18.20 -1.33 -5.91
N SER A 240 17.61 -1.50 -4.72
CA SER A 240 18.35 -1.55 -3.45
C SER A 240 19.24 -0.32 -3.19
N SER A 241 18.98 0.83 -3.83
CA SER A 241 19.76 2.06 -3.63
C SER A 241 19.79 2.47 -2.16
N ASN A 242 18.63 2.46 -1.49
CA ASN A 242 18.51 2.68 -0.05
C ASN A 242 19.36 1.71 0.80
N ILE A 243 19.39 0.42 0.44
CA ILE A 243 20.20 -0.59 1.16
C ILE A 243 21.68 -0.30 0.95
N ARG A 244 22.12 -0.15 -0.30
CA ARG A 244 23.52 0.10 -0.65
C ARG A 244 24.03 1.37 0.02
N PHE A 245 23.20 2.41 0.03
CA PHE A 245 23.47 3.67 0.70
C PHE A 245 23.60 3.48 2.22
N SER A 246 22.63 2.80 2.84
CA SER A 246 22.66 2.55 4.30
C SER A 246 23.91 1.78 4.75
N ASN A 247 24.45 0.91 3.88
CA ASN A 247 25.67 0.15 4.17
C ASN A 247 26.96 1.00 4.09
N LYS A 248 26.93 2.14 3.40
CA LYS A 248 28.10 3.00 3.18
C LYS A 248 28.15 4.21 4.12
N MET A 249 27.06 4.51 4.81
CA MET A 249 26.92 5.73 5.60
C MET A 249 26.81 5.45 7.09
N GLU A 250 27.48 6.28 7.89
CA GLU A 250 27.42 6.26 9.35
C GLU A 250 26.47 7.33 9.91
N LEU A 251 25.39 7.60 9.17
CA LEU A 251 24.30 8.46 9.64
C LEU A 251 23.38 7.69 10.61
N PRO A 252 22.79 8.34 11.62
CA PRO A 252 21.88 7.69 12.58
C PRO A 252 20.75 6.91 11.91
N ASP A 253 20.10 7.48 10.88
CA ASP A 253 19.01 6.82 10.15
C ASP A 253 19.50 5.60 9.32
N ALA A 254 20.74 5.64 8.82
CA ALA A 254 21.34 4.51 8.11
C ALA A 254 21.68 3.36 9.07
N LEU A 255 22.26 3.69 10.24
CA LEU A 255 22.49 2.73 11.33
C LEU A 255 21.18 2.10 11.81
N TRP A 256 20.18 2.94 12.08
CA TRP A 256 18.84 2.51 12.48
C TRP A 256 18.24 1.52 11.47
N TYR A 257 18.27 1.87 10.18
CA TYR A 257 17.71 1.02 9.14
C TYR A 257 18.46 -0.32 9.04
N ARG A 258 19.79 -0.34 9.14
CA ARG A 258 20.60 -1.58 9.14
C ARG A 258 20.18 -2.52 10.28
N ARG A 259 20.00 -1.98 11.50
CA ARG A 259 19.56 -2.75 12.68
C ARG A 259 18.15 -3.28 12.51
N VAL A 260 17.20 -2.43 12.10
CA VAL A 260 15.80 -2.87 11.90
C VAL A 260 15.69 -3.90 10.78
N LYS A 261 16.44 -3.74 9.69
CA LYS A 261 16.44 -4.69 8.58
C LYS A 261 16.95 -6.07 9.00
N SER A 262 17.96 -6.14 9.89
CA SER A 262 18.53 -7.42 10.33
C SER A 262 17.52 -8.26 11.13
N LEU A 263 16.58 -7.62 11.84
CA LEU A 263 15.49 -8.31 12.54
C LEU A 263 14.63 -9.18 11.63
N SER A 264 14.50 -8.82 10.34
CA SER A 264 13.59 -9.49 9.41
C SER A 264 12.15 -9.62 9.95
N ALA A 265 11.67 -8.63 10.72
CA ALA A 265 10.42 -8.69 11.48
C ALA A 265 9.16 -8.97 10.63
N ASN A 266 9.21 -8.69 9.33
CA ASN A 266 8.10 -8.96 8.41
C ASN A 266 7.97 -10.44 8.01
N LYS A 267 9.04 -11.25 8.12
CA LYS A 267 8.97 -12.70 7.82
C LYS A 267 8.02 -13.46 8.76
N PRO A 268 8.15 -13.35 10.10
CA PRO A 268 7.22 -14.03 11.01
C PRO A 268 5.79 -13.47 10.89
N TYR A 269 5.63 -12.17 10.64
CA TYR A 269 4.31 -11.58 10.40
C TYR A 269 3.66 -12.14 9.12
N ALA A 270 4.42 -12.20 8.02
CA ALA A 270 3.97 -12.80 6.76
C ALA A 270 3.64 -14.29 6.91
N MET A 271 4.47 -15.04 7.65
CA MET A 271 4.21 -16.44 7.94
C MET A 271 2.90 -16.60 8.72
N MET A 272 2.67 -15.79 9.75
CA MET A 272 1.42 -15.85 10.51
C MET A 272 0.21 -15.46 9.65
N LYS A 273 0.32 -14.38 8.87
CA LYS A 273 -0.80 -13.86 8.08
C LYS A 273 -1.10 -14.72 6.86
N TRP A 274 -0.10 -15.28 6.19
CA TRP A 274 -0.27 -15.92 4.88
C TRP A 274 0.18 -17.39 4.85
N ASP A 275 0.65 -17.93 5.98
CA ASP A 275 1.28 -19.25 6.10
C ASP A 275 2.41 -19.47 5.07
N ARG A 276 3.18 -18.39 4.82
CA ARG A 276 4.36 -18.42 3.96
C ARG A 276 5.32 -17.26 4.25
N PRO A 277 6.64 -17.49 4.10
CA PRO A 277 7.65 -16.46 4.32
C PRO A 277 7.93 -15.59 3.08
N ARG A 278 7.58 -16.05 1.86
CA ARG A 278 7.87 -15.39 0.56
C ARG A 278 6.83 -15.70 -0.53
N ALA A 279 6.80 -14.89 -1.58
CA ALA A 279 5.73 -14.75 -2.57
C ALA A 279 5.61 -15.84 -3.68
N CYS A 280 6.62 -16.69 -3.89
CA CYS A 280 6.75 -17.41 -5.16
C CYS A 280 6.72 -18.95 -5.03
N SER A 281 5.59 -19.53 -4.65
CA SER A 281 5.18 -20.92 -5.03
C SER A 281 3.82 -21.30 -4.40
N GLY A 282 2.91 -21.85 -5.21
CA GLY A 282 1.62 -22.39 -4.76
C GLY A 282 0.45 -21.39 -4.75
N GLY A 283 -0.78 -21.93 -4.65
CA GLY A 283 -2.03 -21.16 -4.68
C GLY A 283 -2.16 -20.08 -3.59
N TYR A 284 -3.23 -19.30 -3.64
CA TYR A 284 -3.46 -18.22 -2.69
C TYR A 284 -4.20 -18.74 -1.45
N LYS A 285 -3.55 -18.68 -0.28
CA LYS A 285 -4.21 -18.87 1.02
C LYS A 285 -4.87 -17.57 1.45
N GLU A 286 -6.00 -17.68 2.15
CA GLU A 286 -6.67 -16.54 2.78
C GLU A 286 -5.87 -16.03 3.99
N PRO A 287 -5.98 -14.74 4.35
CA PRO A 287 -5.26 -14.23 5.50
C PRO A 287 -5.72 -14.93 6.77
N TYR A 288 -4.74 -15.41 7.53
CA TYR A 288 -4.92 -16.15 8.76
C TYR A 288 -5.81 -17.39 8.61
N ASP A 289 -5.64 -18.16 7.52
CA ASP A 289 -6.47 -19.34 7.23
C ASP A 289 -7.98 -19.02 7.15
N GLY A 290 -8.27 -17.87 6.55
CA GLY A 290 -9.63 -17.37 6.32
C GLY A 290 -10.31 -16.82 7.58
N MET A 291 -9.60 -16.79 8.71
CA MET A 291 -10.16 -16.28 9.96
C MET A 291 -10.43 -14.77 9.89
N VAL A 292 -9.74 -14.00 9.04
CA VAL A 292 -10.04 -12.58 8.84
C VAL A 292 -10.25 -12.27 7.36
N PRO A 293 -11.19 -11.38 7.00
CA PRO A 293 -11.43 -11.06 5.59
C PRO A 293 -10.23 -10.41 4.90
N ALA A 294 -10.18 -10.54 3.58
CA ALA A 294 -9.04 -10.10 2.79
C ALA A 294 -8.74 -8.60 2.92
N ASP A 295 -9.73 -7.75 3.12
CA ASP A 295 -9.55 -6.29 3.23
C ASP A 295 -9.18 -5.80 4.63
N VAL A 296 -9.13 -6.69 5.62
CA VAL A 296 -9.05 -6.32 7.03
C VAL A 296 -7.64 -6.49 7.60
N TRP A 297 -7.16 -5.46 8.29
CA TRP A 297 -6.01 -5.56 9.18
C TRP A 297 -6.12 -4.55 10.32
N VAL A 298 -5.53 -4.88 11.46
CA VAL A 298 -5.47 -4.01 12.65
C VAL A 298 -4.02 -3.65 12.91
N LYS A 299 -3.76 -2.37 13.14
CA LYS A 299 -2.41 -1.87 13.39
C LYS A 299 -1.94 -2.26 14.78
N ASP A 300 -0.85 -3.02 14.86
CA ASP A 300 -0.14 -3.32 16.09
C ASP A 300 0.94 -2.25 16.33
N GLU A 301 0.49 -1.11 16.87
CA GLU A 301 1.38 0.02 17.23
C GLU A 301 2.46 -0.41 18.23
N ALA A 302 2.14 -1.34 19.14
CA ALA A 302 3.10 -1.83 20.12
C ALA A 302 4.24 -2.61 19.44
N ARG A 303 3.93 -3.44 18.43
CA ARG A 303 4.94 -4.13 17.61
C ARG A 303 5.78 -3.14 16.81
N ILE A 304 5.16 -2.17 16.16
CA ILE A 304 5.88 -1.14 15.40
C ILE A 304 6.83 -0.36 16.32
N GLN A 305 6.37 0.02 17.51
CA GLN A 305 7.20 0.72 18.49
C GLN A 305 8.37 -0.12 18.97
N ARG A 306 8.17 -1.43 19.26
CA ARG A 306 9.27 -2.35 19.63
C ARG A 306 10.33 -2.44 18.53
N ILE A 307 9.92 -2.51 17.26
CA ILE A 307 10.84 -2.53 16.11
C ILE A 307 11.61 -1.20 16.01
N ARG A 308 10.91 -0.07 16.18
CA ARG A 308 11.51 1.28 16.10
C ARG A 308 12.57 1.48 17.19
N VAL A 309 12.24 1.15 18.44
CA VAL A 309 13.15 1.25 19.59
C VAL A 309 14.40 0.40 19.38
N HIS A 310 14.26 -0.83 18.87
CA HIS A 310 15.41 -1.68 18.56
C HIS A 310 16.38 -1.05 17.56
N GLY A 311 15.87 -0.28 16.58
CA GLY A 311 16.73 0.43 15.65
C GLY A 311 17.61 1.51 16.31
N HIS A 312 17.18 2.08 17.44
CA HIS A 312 17.93 3.14 18.12
C HIS A 312 18.96 2.59 19.12
N ASP A 313 18.69 1.45 19.75
CA ASP A 313 19.56 0.88 20.78
C ASP A 313 20.67 -0.02 20.22
N GLU A 314 21.86 0.04 20.82
CA GLU A 314 23.01 -0.82 20.46
C GLU A 314 23.01 -2.18 21.18
N LYS A 315 22.25 -2.30 22.28
CA LYS A 315 22.44 -3.37 23.29
C LYS A 315 21.16 -3.87 23.95
N GLN A 316 20.13 -4.20 23.18
CA GLN A 316 19.03 -5.01 23.72
C GLN A 316 18.92 -6.33 22.96
N GLY A 317 18.53 -7.39 23.69
CA GLY A 317 18.22 -8.69 23.11
C GLY A 317 17.15 -8.58 22.02
N PHE A 318 16.98 -9.64 21.22
CA PHE A 318 16.01 -9.64 20.13
C PHE A 318 14.62 -9.20 20.62
N PRO A 319 14.05 -8.10 20.08
CA PRO A 319 12.75 -7.60 20.51
C PRO A 319 11.67 -8.62 20.14
N LYS A 320 10.58 -8.66 20.91
CA LYS A 320 9.40 -9.45 20.55
C LYS A 320 8.76 -8.84 19.29
N VAL A 321 9.10 -9.37 18.12
CA VAL A 321 8.58 -8.92 16.81
C VAL A 321 7.27 -9.61 16.41
N GLU A 322 6.75 -10.47 17.28
CA GLU A 322 5.46 -11.12 17.08
C GLU A 322 4.32 -10.09 17.12
N TYR A 323 3.34 -10.32 16.27
CA TYR A 323 2.09 -9.56 16.22
C TYR A 323 1.14 -10.04 17.32
N GLU A 324 0.47 -9.11 17.98
CA GLU A 324 -0.52 -9.40 19.01
C GLU A 324 -1.78 -10.03 18.40
N ARG A 325 -1.87 -11.36 18.49
CA ARG A 325 -2.98 -12.13 17.92
C ARG A 325 -4.35 -11.82 18.56
N SER A 326 -4.43 -11.17 19.71
CA SER A 326 -5.72 -10.71 20.25
C SER A 326 -6.37 -9.60 19.44
N LEU A 327 -5.58 -8.80 18.71
CA LEU A 327 -6.06 -7.60 18.01
C LEU A 327 -7.09 -7.89 16.92
N TRP A 328 -7.07 -9.09 16.35
CA TRP A 328 -7.92 -9.48 15.22
C TRP A 328 -9.06 -10.43 15.62
N TYR A 329 -9.15 -10.82 16.90
CA TYR A 329 -10.21 -11.71 17.40
C TYR A 329 -11.63 -11.14 17.29
N SER A 330 -11.79 -9.82 17.28
CA SER A 330 -13.10 -9.17 17.08
C SER A 330 -13.61 -9.26 15.64
N PHE A 331 -12.79 -9.77 14.71
CA PHE A 331 -13.10 -9.82 13.28
C PHE A 331 -13.10 -11.27 12.75
N THR A 332 -13.08 -12.27 13.66
CA THR A 332 -12.94 -13.68 13.27
C THR A 332 -14.18 -14.21 12.57
N THR A 333 -13.97 -14.87 11.43
CA THR A 333 -15.04 -15.47 10.62
C THR A 333 -15.54 -16.81 11.15
N LYS A 334 -14.68 -17.54 11.87
CA LYS A 334 -14.98 -18.80 12.53
C LYS A 334 -15.32 -18.48 14.00
N GLY A 335 -16.46 -18.99 14.49
CA GLY A 335 -16.82 -18.88 15.91
C GLY A 335 -15.72 -19.49 16.79
N ARG A 336 -15.55 -18.96 18.01
CA ARG A 336 -14.58 -19.47 18.99
C ARG A 336 -14.70 -20.97 19.21
#